data_AF-A0A6N2JLK3-F1
#
_entry.id   AF-A0A6N2JLK3-F1
#
_cell.length_a   1.000
_cell.length_b   1.000
_cell.length_c   1.000
_cell.angle_alpha   90.00
_cell.angle_beta   90.00
_cell.angle_gamma   90.00
#
_symmetry.space_group_name_H-M   'P 1'
#
loop_
_entity.id
_entity.type
_entity.pdbx_description
1 polymer ?
#
loop_
_entity_poly.entity_id
_entity_poly.type
_entity_poly.pdbx_seq_one_letter_code
_entity_poly.pdbx_strand_id
1 'polypeptide(L)'
;MSQNYLDLVHDLQSQLEILQIAIASQKEPAPAIAKDWLRSHREIQTFFQSNLINTNLEITPQNLSLQVEIDKQLKMLGVDLTMLQTARSPATWQKRHQQACNRFVLLDRYFQMH
;
A
#
# COMPACT_ATOMS: atom_id res chain seq x y z
N MET A 1 -20.43 17.15 -4.79
CA MET A 1 -19.12 17.82 -4.80
C MET A 1 -18.21 16.99 -5.68
N SER A 2 -17.55 17.59 -6.66
CA SER A 2 -16.58 16.90 -7.50
C SER A 2 -15.31 16.68 -6.69
N GLN A 3 -15.12 15.46 -6.18
CA GLN A 3 -13.86 15.03 -5.56
C GLN A 3 -12.73 15.31 -6.55
N ASN A 4 -11.73 16.13 -6.18
CA ASN A 4 -10.58 16.36 -7.05
C ASN A 4 -9.62 15.16 -6.93
N TYR A 5 -8.85 14.91 -7.97
CA TYR A 5 -7.87 13.83 -8.02
C TYR A 5 -6.87 13.90 -6.86
N LEU A 6 -6.49 15.11 -6.42
CA LEU A 6 -5.64 15.32 -5.26
C LEU A 6 -6.26 14.83 -3.95
N ASP A 7 -7.56 15.03 -3.75
CA ASP A 7 -8.26 14.56 -2.54
C ASP A 7 -8.21 13.02 -2.48
N LEU A 8 -8.39 12.36 -3.62
CA LEU A 8 -8.29 10.89 -3.72
C LEU A 8 -6.87 10.37 -3.45
N VAL A 9 -5.85 11.11 -3.89
CA VAL A 9 -4.45 10.78 -3.58
C VAL A 9 -4.17 10.92 -2.08
N HIS A 10 -4.66 11.99 -1.45
CA HIS A 10 -4.55 12.18 0.00
C HIS A 10 -5.28 11.09 0.80
N ASP A 11 -6.49 10.72 0.38
CA ASP A 11 -7.26 9.63 1.00
C ASP A 11 -6.52 8.29 0.91
N LEU A 12 -5.88 8.01 -0.23
CA LEU A 12 -5.04 6.83 -0.41
C LEU A 12 -3.82 6.87 0.52
N GLN A 13 -3.12 7.99 0.56
CA GLN A 13 -1.94 8.17 1.40
C GLN A 13 -2.28 7.96 2.88
N SER A 14 -3.38 8.53 3.36
CA SER A 14 -3.83 8.38 4.75
C SER A 14 -4.10 6.92 5.11
N GLN A 15 -4.79 6.17 4.24
CA GLN A 15 -5.04 4.74 4.47
C GLN A 15 -3.74 3.92 4.51
N LEU A 16 -2.77 4.25 3.65
CA LEU A 16 -1.46 3.60 3.63
C LEU A 16 -0.63 3.92 4.87
N GLU A 17 -0.66 5.15 5.37
CA GLU A 17 0.02 5.52 6.62
C GLU A 17 -0.54 4.75 7.83
N ILE A 18 -1.86 4.60 7.93
CA ILE A 18 -2.50 3.80 9.00
C ILE A 18 -1.98 2.35 8.94
N LEU A 19 -1.98 1.75 7.75
CA LEU A 19 -1.50 0.39 7.57
C LEU A 19 0.01 0.26 7.85
N GLN A 20 0.81 1.24 7.43
CA GLN A 20 2.24 1.30 7.70
C GLN A 20 2.53 1.34 9.19
N ILE A 21 1.85 2.21 9.95
CA ILE A 21 2.01 2.31 11.39
C ILE A 21 1.69 0.97 12.06
N ALA A 22 0.58 0.34 11.68
CA ALA A 22 0.18 -0.96 12.22
C ALA A 22 1.25 -2.04 11.96
N ILE A 23 1.78 -2.11 10.73
CA ILE A 23 2.82 -3.09 10.36
C ILE A 23 4.14 -2.79 11.07
N ALA A 24 4.62 -1.54 10.99
CA ALA A 24 5.91 -1.15 11.55
C ALA A 24 5.98 -1.28 13.08
N SER A 25 4.85 -1.13 13.77
CA SER A 25 4.77 -1.30 15.22
C SER A 25 4.96 -2.75 15.67
N GLN A 26 4.68 -3.72 14.80
CA GLN A 26 4.82 -5.14 15.10
C GLN A 26 6.28 -5.57 14.95
N LYS A 27 6.90 -6.03 16.04
CA LYS A 27 8.31 -6.48 16.07
C LYS A 27 8.47 -8.01 16.01
N GLU A 28 7.43 -8.74 16.40
CA GLU A 28 7.45 -10.20 16.48
C GLU A 28 6.52 -10.84 15.44
N PRO A 29 6.77 -12.09 15.01
CA PRO A 29 5.89 -12.80 14.10
C PRO A 29 4.44 -12.91 14.62
N ALA A 30 3.50 -12.26 13.92
CA ALA A 30 2.08 -12.28 14.25
C ALA A 30 1.21 -12.65 13.03
N PRO A 31 1.16 -13.94 12.62
CA PRO A 31 0.41 -14.38 11.45
C PRO A 31 -1.09 -14.05 11.48
N ALA A 32 -1.69 -14.04 12.67
CA ALA A 32 -3.10 -13.69 12.86
C ALA A 32 -3.37 -12.22 12.52
N ILE A 33 -2.51 -11.31 12.98
CA ILE A 33 -2.61 -9.86 12.70
C ILE A 33 -2.32 -9.59 11.22
N ALA A 34 -1.39 -10.33 10.61
CA ALA A 34 -1.09 -10.21 9.19
C ALA A 34 -2.30 -10.50 8.27
N LYS A 35 -3.28 -11.29 8.74
CA LYS A 35 -4.55 -11.48 8.03
C LYS A 35 -5.35 -10.20 7.93
N ASP A 36 -5.39 -9.40 9.00
CA ASP A 36 -6.12 -8.14 9.03
C ASP A 36 -5.39 -7.08 8.18
N TRP A 37 -4.05 -7.05 8.21
CA TRP A 37 -3.27 -6.22 7.29
C TRP A 37 -3.54 -6.56 5.82
N LEU A 38 -3.65 -7.84 5.48
CA LEU A 38 -3.98 -8.28 4.13
C LEU A 38 -5.40 -7.87 3.73
N ARG A 39 -6.35 -7.83 4.67
CA ARG A 39 -7.69 -7.29 4.43
C ARG A 39 -7.62 -5.79 4.12
N SER A 40 -6.99 -5.00 4.99
CA SER A 40 -6.83 -3.55 4.79
C SER A 40 -6.09 -3.23 3.49
N HIS A 41 -5.06 -4.01 3.15
CA HIS A 41 -4.36 -3.86 1.87
C HIS A 41 -5.28 -4.09 0.66
N ARG A 42 -6.17 -5.09 0.71
CA ARG A 42 -7.14 -5.32 -0.37
C ARG A 42 -8.13 -4.18 -0.50
N GLU A 43 -8.60 -3.63 0.62
CA GLU A 43 -9.49 -2.46 0.63
C GLU A 43 -8.79 -1.25 -0.01
N ILE A 44 -7.53 -1.00 0.35
CA ILE A 44 -6.69 0.05 -0.25
C ILE A 44 -6.48 -0.17 -1.75
N GLN A 45 -6.16 -1.41 -2.17
CA GLN A 45 -6.00 -1.75 -3.58
C GLN A 45 -7.29 -1.53 -4.36
N THR A 46 -8.44 -1.94 -3.81
CA THR A 46 -9.75 -1.69 -4.41
C THR A 46 -10.03 -0.20 -4.51
N PHE A 47 -9.78 0.57 -3.44
CA PHE A 47 -9.93 2.03 -3.47
C PHE A 47 -9.10 2.66 -4.58
N PHE A 48 -7.82 2.32 -4.67
CA PHE A 48 -6.91 2.82 -5.70
C PHE A 48 -7.39 2.48 -7.12
N GLN A 49 -7.78 1.23 -7.35
CA GLN A 49 -8.24 0.79 -8.66
C GLN A 49 -9.57 1.44 -9.06
N SER A 50 -10.53 1.54 -8.14
CA SER A 50 -11.85 2.09 -8.43
C SER A 50 -11.86 3.61 -8.55
N ASN A 51 -11.05 4.32 -7.75
CA ASN A 51 -11.16 5.78 -7.64
C ASN A 51 -10.01 6.54 -8.32
N LEU A 52 -8.81 5.95 -8.42
CA LEU A 52 -7.64 6.62 -9.01
C LEU A 52 -7.31 6.12 -10.41
N ILE A 53 -7.34 4.80 -10.66
CA ILE A 53 -7.08 4.23 -11.99
C ILE A 53 -8.30 4.40 -12.90
N ASN A 54 -9.47 3.93 -12.47
CA ASN A 54 -10.70 3.96 -13.28
C ASN A 54 -11.51 5.24 -13.03
N THR A 55 -10.82 6.36 -12.88
CA THR A 55 -11.45 7.67 -12.68
C THR A 55 -11.88 8.29 -14.01
N ASN A 56 -12.94 9.11 -13.97
CA ASN A 56 -13.36 9.91 -15.12
C ASN A 56 -12.63 11.27 -15.19
N LEU A 57 -11.66 11.49 -14.30
CA LEU A 57 -10.86 12.72 -14.24
C LEU A 57 -9.78 12.73 -15.32
N GLU A 58 -9.45 13.90 -15.84
CA GLU A 58 -8.34 14.07 -16.78
C GLU A 58 -7.00 13.87 -16.04
N ILE A 59 -6.23 12.87 -16.46
CA ILE A 59 -4.96 12.50 -15.83
C ILE A 59 -3.80 12.95 -16.72
N THR A 60 -2.86 13.71 -16.15
CA THR A 60 -1.62 14.10 -16.85
C THR A 60 -0.72 12.87 -17.09
N PRO A 61 0.14 12.87 -18.12
CA PRO A 61 1.07 11.77 -18.37
C PRO A 61 2.00 11.46 -17.17
N GLN A 62 2.36 12.48 -16.40
CA GLN A 62 3.12 12.33 -15.16
C GLN A 62 2.32 11.55 -14.11
N ASN A 63 1.05 11.91 -13.91
CA ASN A 63 0.17 11.23 -12.96
C ASN A 63 -0.11 9.78 -13.37
N LEU A 64 -0.23 9.50 -14.67
CA LEU A 64 -0.35 8.13 -15.16
C LEU A 64 0.90 7.30 -14.85
N SER A 65 2.10 7.87 -15.04
CA SER A 65 3.36 7.19 -14.70
C SER A 65 3.44 6.91 -13.19
N LEU A 66 3.03 7.85 -12.35
CA LEU A 66 2.98 7.66 -10.89
C LEU A 66 1.97 6.58 -10.49
N GLN A 67 0.79 6.55 -11.10
CA GLN A 67 -0.21 5.50 -10.85
C GLN A 67 0.37 4.10 -11.15
N VAL A 68 1.12 3.94 -12.23
CA VAL A 68 1.76 2.66 -12.57
C VAL A 68 2.75 2.23 -11.49
N GLU A 69 3.57 3.16 -10.99
CA GLU A 69 4.55 2.83 -9.94
C GLU A 69 3.88 2.56 -8.58
N ILE A 70 2.84 3.33 -8.22
CA ILE A 70 2.03 3.07 -7.03
C ILE A 70 1.38 1.69 -7.11
N ASP A 71 0.75 1.34 -8.24
CA ASP A 71 0.13 0.02 -8.43
C ASP A 71 1.13 -1.13 -8.26
N LYS A 72 2.34 -0.97 -8.82
CA LYS A 72 3.42 -1.95 -8.65
C LYS A 72 3.78 -2.13 -7.18
N GLN A 73 3.99 -1.05 -6.44
CA GLN A 73 4.34 -1.15 -5.02
C GLN A 73 3.21 -1.75 -4.19
N LEU A 74 1.94 -1.40 -4.48
CA LEU A 74 0.79 -2.00 -3.79
C LEU A 74 0.71 -3.51 -4.06
N LYS A 75 0.89 -3.96 -5.32
CA LYS A 75 0.93 -5.39 -5.63
C LYS A 75 2.05 -6.12 -4.91
N MET A 76 3.26 -5.54 -4.88
CA MET A 76 4.40 -6.11 -4.16
C MET A 76 4.16 -6.17 -2.65
N LEU A 77 3.56 -5.12 -2.07
CA LEU A 77 3.15 -5.11 -0.66
C LEU A 77 2.19 -6.26 -0.36
N GLY A 78 1.18 -6.49 -1.21
CA GLY A 78 0.26 -7.63 -1.06
C GLY A 78 0.96 -8.99 -1.04
N VAL A 79 2.00 -9.18 -1.85
CA VAL A 79 2.84 -10.39 -1.83
C VAL A 79 3.58 -10.51 -0.50
N ASP A 80 4.22 -9.43 -0.03
CA ASP A 80 4.95 -9.44 1.23
C ASP A 80 4.02 -9.72 2.43
N LEU A 81 2.82 -9.14 2.46
CA LEU A 81 1.79 -9.39 3.48
C LEU A 81 1.28 -10.83 3.46
N THR A 82 1.04 -11.40 2.27
CA THR A 82 0.66 -12.81 2.13
C THR A 82 1.76 -13.72 2.71
N MET A 83 3.02 -13.40 2.41
CA MET A 83 4.15 -14.17 2.94
C MET A 83 4.32 -13.99 4.45
N LEU A 84 4.05 -12.81 5.01
CA LEU A 84 4.01 -12.59 6.46
C LEU A 84 2.96 -13.45 7.14
N GLN A 85 1.77 -13.55 6.56
CA GLN A 85 0.69 -14.40 7.06
C GLN A 85 1.05 -15.89 7.07
N THR A 86 1.81 -16.35 6.06
CA THR A 86 2.18 -17.76 5.92
C THR A 86 3.57 -18.11 6.46
N ALA A 87 4.31 -17.13 6.99
CA ALA A 87 5.70 -17.32 7.41
C ALA A 87 5.78 -18.32 8.56
N ARG A 88 6.59 -19.37 8.39
CA ARG A 88 6.85 -20.41 9.41
C ARG A 88 8.18 -20.24 10.14
N SER A 89 9.04 -19.35 9.64
CA SER A 89 10.33 -19.05 10.27
C SER A 89 10.43 -17.56 10.64
N PRO A 90 11.03 -17.22 11.79
CA PRO A 90 11.26 -15.83 12.18
C PRO A 90 12.10 -15.06 11.14
N ALA A 91 13.10 -15.71 10.54
CA ALA A 91 13.94 -15.08 9.51
C ALA A 91 13.15 -14.69 8.25
N THR A 92 12.25 -15.56 7.79
CA THR A 92 11.35 -15.23 6.67
C THR A 92 10.43 -14.07 7.04
N TRP A 93 9.86 -14.10 8.25
CA TRP A 93 8.98 -13.04 8.73
C TRP A 93 9.70 -11.69 8.77
N GLN A 94 10.88 -11.62 9.41
CA GLN A 94 11.68 -10.40 9.51
C GLN A 94 12.03 -9.83 8.12
N LYS A 95 12.47 -10.69 7.19
CA LYS A 95 12.77 -10.27 5.82
C LYS A 95 11.55 -9.66 5.14
N ARG A 96 10.38 -10.30 5.25
CA ARG A 96 9.14 -9.84 4.61
C ARG A 96 8.59 -8.59 5.27
N HIS A 97 8.74 -8.46 6.58
CA HIS A 97 8.36 -7.28 7.34
C HIS A 97 9.19 -6.08 6.90
N GLN A 98 10.51 -6.24 6.81
CA GLN A 98 11.39 -5.19 6.29
C GLN A 98 11.06 -4.82 4.84
N GLN A 99 10.75 -5.81 4.00
CA GLN A 99 10.35 -5.54 2.61
C GLN A 99 9.05 -4.73 2.54
N ALA A 100 8.03 -5.09 3.33
CA ALA A 100 6.79 -4.32 3.43
C ALA A 100 7.06 -2.88 3.88
N CYS A 101 7.86 -2.67 4.95
CA CYS A 101 8.27 -1.34 5.40
C CYS A 101 8.97 -0.53 4.30
N ASN A 102 9.86 -1.16 3.52
CA ASN A 102 10.52 -0.51 2.39
C ASN A 102 9.54 -0.12 1.27
N ARG A 103 8.46 -0.88 1.04
CA ARG A 103 7.41 -0.51 0.07
C ARG A 103 6.70 0.77 0.48
N PHE A 104 6.37 0.92 1.76
CA PHE A 104 5.75 2.16 2.25
C PHE A 104 6.65 3.38 2.05
N VAL A 105 7.96 3.25 2.27
CA VAL A 105 8.92 4.34 1.99
C VAL A 105 8.93 4.71 0.50
N LEU A 106 8.81 3.74 -0.41
CA LEU A 106 8.72 4.02 -1.84
C LEU A 106 7.39 4.68 -2.22
N LEU A 107 6.28 4.19 -1.66
CA LEU A 107 4.94 4.77 -1.85
C LEU A 107 4.92 6.24 -1.41
N ASP A 108 5.44 6.56 -0.22
CA ASP A 108 5.56 7.93 0.29
C ASP A 108 6.33 8.85 -0.69
N ARG A 109 7.45 8.36 -1.25
CA ARG A 109 8.20 9.11 -2.27
C ARG A 109 7.38 9.37 -3.52
N TYR A 110 6.58 8.42 -3.98
CA TYR A 110 5.73 8.63 -5.16
C TYR A 110 4.60 9.63 -4.88
N PHE A 111 4.07 9.69 -3.66
CA PHE A 111 3.10 10.71 -3.26
C PHE A 111 3.71 12.12 -3.19
N GLN A 112 4.99 12.24 -2.83
CA GLN A 112 5.71 13.53 -2.83
C GLN A 112 6.07 14.04 -4.23
N MET A 113 6.00 13.19 -5.25
CA MET A 113 6.24 13.55 -6.67
C MET A 113 4.95 13.96 -7.40
N HIS A 114 3.81 13.88 -6.71
CA HIS A 114 2.48 14.20 -7.20
C HIS A 114 2.24 15.72 -7.17
#